data_AF-A0AAD7TG26-F1
#
_entry.id   AF-A0AAD7TG26-F1
#
_cell.length_a   1.000
_cell.length_b   1.000
_cell.length_c   1.000
_cell.angle_alpha   90.00
_cell.angle_beta   90.00
_cell.angle_gamma   90.00
#
_symmetry.space_group_name_H-M   'P 1'
#
loop_
_entity.id
_entity.type
_entity.pdbx_description
1 polymer ?
#
loop_
_entity_poly.entity_id
_entity_poly.type
_entity_poly.pdbx_seq_one_letter_code
_entity_poly.pdbx_strand_id
1 'polypeptide(L)'
;MSRGRRTPTSSSRSTSSYGMEVIDQWRTIPSERFSELPSTTPTPADSDPLTPIREQVAETIVLRATRDAETVDGTKVGVVTTLPYASGEEFLRTVAAALEHATLLRQQPYLFILALPNPRHQSVAHMRIL
;
A
#
# COMPACT_ATOMS: atom_id res chain seq x y z
N MET A 1 -52.94 -3.49 -21.74
CA MET A 1 -51.46 -3.61 -21.66
C MET A 1 -50.93 -2.51 -20.74
N SER A 2 -49.79 -2.76 -20.11
CA SER A 2 -49.43 -2.40 -18.74
C SER A 2 -49.14 -0.94 -18.37
N ARG A 3 -49.33 -0.68 -17.07
CA ARG A 3 -49.00 0.52 -16.26
C ARG A 3 -47.49 0.77 -16.17
N GLY A 4 -47.11 2.03 -15.90
CA GLY A 4 -45.77 2.38 -15.45
C GLY A 4 -45.59 3.86 -15.12
N ARG A 5 -46.24 4.35 -14.06
CA ARG A 5 -46.10 5.72 -13.51
C ARG A 5 -44.94 5.72 -12.50
N ARG A 6 -43.91 6.55 -12.71
CA ARG A 6 -42.82 6.78 -11.74
C ARG A 6 -43.11 8.07 -10.96
N THR A 7 -43.10 8.01 -9.63
CA THR A 7 -43.08 9.15 -8.71
C THR A 7 -41.80 9.09 -7.89
N PRO A 8 -41.00 10.16 -7.78
CA PRO A 8 -40.00 10.27 -6.73
C PRO A 8 -40.66 10.72 -5.42
N THR A 9 -40.46 9.94 -4.35
CA THR A 9 -40.82 10.33 -2.98
C THR A 9 -39.67 11.14 -2.40
N SER A 10 -39.85 12.46 -2.35
CA SER A 10 -39.04 13.36 -1.53
C SER A 10 -39.82 13.62 -0.25
N SER A 11 -39.37 13.05 0.87
CA SER A 11 -39.87 13.37 2.19
C SER A 11 -38.87 14.31 2.86
N SER A 12 -39.26 15.58 2.87
CA SER A 12 -38.68 16.65 3.68
C SER A 12 -38.93 16.44 5.18
N ARG A 13 -38.34 17.37 5.96
CA ARG A 13 -38.78 17.91 7.28
C ARG A 13 -38.04 17.29 8.50
N SER A 14 -37.50 18.01 9.48
CA SER A 14 -37.27 19.44 9.76
C SER A 14 -36.52 19.55 11.11
N THR A 15 -35.53 20.45 11.18
CA THR A 15 -35.27 21.48 12.22
C THR A 15 -35.62 21.25 13.71
N SER A 16 -34.63 21.39 14.61
CA SER A 16 -34.72 22.05 15.94
C SER A 16 -33.27 22.17 16.47
N SER A 17 -32.63 23.33 16.65
CA SER A 17 -32.87 24.52 17.50
C SER A 17 -32.52 24.35 18.99
N TYR A 18 -31.39 24.95 19.37
CA TYR A 18 -31.03 25.73 20.60
C TYR A 18 -31.50 25.31 22.02
N GLY A 19 -30.52 25.29 22.96
CA GLY A 19 -30.64 25.20 24.44
C GLY A 19 -29.70 24.14 25.02
N MET A 20 -28.59 24.38 25.74
CA MET A 20 -28.40 25.10 27.03
C MET A 20 -29.46 24.61 28.06
N GLU A 21 -29.17 24.01 29.22
CA GLU A 21 -28.08 24.15 30.20
C GLU A 21 -27.93 22.91 31.13
N VAL A 22 -26.71 22.76 31.68
CA VAL A 22 -26.33 22.46 33.08
C VAL A 22 -27.27 21.62 33.95
N ILE A 23 -26.81 20.43 34.35
CA ILE A 23 -26.99 19.93 35.72
C ILE A 23 -25.67 19.33 36.23
N ASP A 24 -25.14 19.98 37.27
CA ASP A 24 -24.10 19.53 38.18
C ASP A 24 -24.28 18.07 38.63
N GLN A 25 -23.24 17.26 38.45
CA GLN A 25 -23.08 16.10 39.33
C GLN A 25 -21.62 15.93 39.75
N TRP A 26 -21.30 16.63 40.83
CA TRP A 26 -20.13 16.42 41.67
C TRP A 26 -20.06 14.96 42.12
N ARG A 27 -19.12 14.20 41.55
CA ARG A 27 -18.51 13.06 42.23
C ARG A 27 -16.99 13.21 42.18
N THR A 28 -16.49 13.87 43.20
CA THR A 28 -15.13 13.83 43.71
C THR A 28 -14.67 12.37 43.90
N ILE A 29 -13.61 11.92 43.22
CA ILE A 29 -12.49 11.07 43.75
C ILE A 29 -11.29 11.20 42.75
N PRO A 30 -10.02 10.95 43.13
CA PRO A 30 -8.96 11.92 43.38
C PRO A 30 -7.90 12.04 42.25
N SER A 31 -7.23 13.20 42.18
CA SER A 31 -5.90 13.32 41.55
C SER A 31 -4.92 12.39 42.25
N GLU A 32 -4.25 11.53 41.49
CA GLU A 32 -2.79 11.28 41.52
C GLU A 32 -2.45 10.17 40.49
N ARG A 33 -1.37 10.40 39.72
CA ARG A 33 -0.83 9.61 38.59
C ARG A 33 -1.36 9.95 37.19
N PHE A 34 -1.09 11.19 36.77
CA PHE A 34 -0.61 11.44 35.41
C PHE A 34 0.76 10.74 35.25
N SER A 35 0.77 9.47 34.85
CA SER A 35 1.96 8.84 34.27
C SER A 35 1.76 8.83 32.75
N GLU A 36 2.48 9.75 32.12
CA GLU A 36 2.99 9.69 30.75
C GLU A 36 2.02 9.19 29.68
N LEU A 37 1.33 10.15 29.06
CA LEU A 37 1.05 10.08 27.63
C LEU A 37 2.39 9.73 26.93
N PRO A 38 2.46 8.73 26.03
CA PRO A 38 3.61 8.61 25.17
C PRO A 38 3.66 9.88 24.33
N SER A 39 4.59 10.77 24.69
CA SER A 39 5.04 11.88 23.89
C SER A 39 5.31 11.32 22.51
N THR A 40 4.38 11.54 21.58
CA THR A 40 4.61 11.24 20.18
C THR A 40 5.54 12.34 19.71
N THR A 41 6.83 12.17 20.04
CA THR A 41 7.91 12.92 19.42
C THR A 41 7.68 12.78 17.92
N PRO A 42 7.42 13.85 17.17
CA PRO A 42 7.51 13.77 15.72
C PRO A 42 8.98 13.47 15.44
N THR A 43 9.29 12.19 15.25
CA THR A 43 10.57 11.78 14.68
C THR A 43 10.71 12.58 13.40
N PRO A 44 11.75 13.41 13.24
CA PRO A 44 12.01 14.01 11.95
C PRO A 44 12.21 12.83 11.01
N ALA A 45 11.23 12.62 10.14
CA ALA A 45 11.35 11.67 9.06
C ALA A 45 12.48 12.21 8.18
N ASP A 46 13.69 11.68 8.37
CA ASP A 46 14.68 11.58 7.30
C ASP A 46 14.14 10.60 6.24
N SER A 47 12.90 10.83 5.78
CA SER A 47 12.30 10.09 4.69
C SER A 47 13.01 10.54 3.44
N ASP A 48 13.84 9.67 2.86
CA ASP A 48 14.38 9.84 1.51
C ASP A 48 13.22 10.36 0.63
N PRO A 49 13.32 11.56 0.03
CA PRO A 49 12.24 12.15 -0.75
C PRO A 49 11.83 11.27 -1.94
N LEU A 50 12.67 10.30 -2.33
CA LEU A 50 12.38 9.33 -3.37
C LEU A 50 11.58 8.11 -2.87
N THR A 51 11.33 7.97 -1.57
CA THR A 51 10.59 6.82 -1.01
C THR A 51 9.23 6.62 -1.67
N PRO A 52 8.37 7.64 -1.83
CA PRO A 52 7.07 7.46 -2.49
C PRO A 52 7.21 7.04 -3.96
N ILE A 53 8.27 7.51 -4.63
CA ILE A 53 8.57 7.14 -6.02
C ILE A 53 9.00 5.67 -6.08
N ARG A 54 9.85 5.22 -5.14
CA ARG A 54 10.26 3.81 -5.04
C ARG A 54 9.05 2.91 -4.80
N GLU A 55 8.15 3.28 -3.90
CA GLU A 55 6.93 2.54 -3.65
C GLU A 55 6.07 2.41 -4.92
N GLN A 56 5.81 3.52 -5.62
CA GLN A 56 5.05 3.50 -6.87
C GLN A 56 5.72 2.65 -7.97
N VAL A 57 7.04 2.73 -8.09
CA VAL A 57 7.79 1.90 -9.06
C VAL A 57 7.71 0.43 -8.66
N ALA A 58 7.82 0.09 -7.37
CA ALA A 58 7.69 -1.27 -6.87
C ALA A 58 6.31 -1.84 -7.21
N GLU A 59 5.23 -1.11 -6.94
CA GLU A 59 3.87 -1.52 -7.34
C GLU A 59 3.74 -1.77 -8.84
N THR A 60 4.31 -0.88 -9.65
CA THR A 60 4.31 -1.03 -11.12
C THR A 60 5.05 -2.29 -11.56
N ILE A 61 6.19 -2.59 -10.93
CA ILE A 61 6.95 -3.82 -11.17
C ILE A 61 6.10 -5.04 -10.80
N VAL A 62 5.44 -5.03 -9.63
CA VAL A 62 4.57 -6.13 -9.17
C VAL A 62 3.44 -6.40 -10.16
N LEU A 63 2.76 -5.36 -10.65
CA LEU A 63 1.70 -5.50 -11.64
C LEU A 63 2.18 -6.17 -12.93
N ARG A 64 3.38 -5.82 -13.39
CA ARG A 64 3.98 -6.45 -14.59
C ARG A 64 4.43 -7.87 -14.30
N ALA A 65 5.16 -8.08 -13.21
CA ALA A 65 5.68 -9.39 -12.83
C ALA A 65 4.55 -10.42 -12.63
N THR A 66 3.45 -10.03 -12.00
CA THR A 66 2.28 -10.91 -11.81
C THR A 66 1.54 -11.20 -13.11
N ARG A 67 1.44 -10.21 -14.01
CA ARG A 67 0.84 -10.39 -15.34
C ARG A 67 1.68 -11.31 -16.22
N ASP A 68 2.99 -11.12 -16.20
CA ASP A 68 3.94 -11.80 -17.09
C ASP A 68 4.42 -13.14 -16.49
N ALA A 69 4.00 -13.47 -15.25
CA ALA A 69 4.33 -14.72 -14.59
C ALA A 69 3.80 -15.93 -15.38
N GLU A 70 4.71 -16.87 -15.65
CA GLU A 70 4.44 -18.11 -16.34
C GLU A 70 3.82 -19.13 -15.39
N THR A 71 2.95 -20.00 -15.89
CA THR A 71 2.40 -21.10 -15.08
C THR A 71 3.23 -22.36 -15.30
N VAL A 72 3.88 -22.85 -14.25
CA VAL A 72 4.64 -24.12 -14.23
C VAL A 72 4.06 -25.00 -13.13
N ASP A 73 3.56 -26.19 -13.47
CA ASP A 73 2.93 -27.13 -12.53
C ASP A 73 1.86 -26.50 -11.63
N GLY A 74 1.05 -25.61 -12.21
CA GLY A 74 -0.01 -24.89 -11.48
C GLY A 74 0.47 -23.74 -10.59
N THR A 75 1.78 -23.45 -10.57
CA THR A 75 2.38 -22.32 -9.84
C THR A 75 2.72 -21.19 -10.78
N LYS A 76 2.41 -19.95 -10.40
CA LYS A 76 2.82 -18.75 -11.11
C LYS A 76 4.25 -18.39 -10.75
N VAL A 77 5.16 -18.50 -11.71
CA VAL A 77 6.59 -18.26 -11.55
C VAL A 77 6.99 -16.99 -12.29
N GLY A 78 7.73 -16.10 -11.64
CA GLY A 78 8.26 -14.90 -12.25
C GLY A 78 9.64 -14.53 -11.73
N VAL A 79 10.40 -13.81 -12.56
CA VAL A 79 11.71 -13.27 -12.18
C VAL A 79 11.68 -11.76 -12.31
N VAL A 80 12.05 -11.07 -11.23
CA VAL A 80 12.21 -9.62 -11.22
C VAL A 80 13.69 -9.30 -11.06
N THR A 81 14.21 -8.57 -12.03
CA THR A 81 15.55 -7.99 -11.98
C THR A 81 15.41 -6.48 -11.92
N THR A 82 16.21 -5.84 -11.08
CA THR A 82 16.25 -4.37 -10.97
C THR A 82 17.57 -3.83 -11.54
N LEU A 83 17.79 -2.52 -11.52
CA LEU A 83 19.06 -1.94 -11.94
C LEU A 83 20.07 -2.00 -10.79
N PRO A 84 21.38 -2.09 -11.08
CA PRO A 84 22.39 -2.01 -10.03
C PRO A 84 22.37 -0.60 -9.46
N TYR A 85 21.98 -0.46 -8.20
CA TYR A 85 21.93 0.81 -7.47
C TYR A 85 22.38 0.59 -6.02
N ALA A 86 22.89 1.66 -5.39
CA ALA A 86 23.42 1.61 -4.03
C ALA A 86 22.41 1.08 -2.99
N SER A 87 21.11 1.34 -3.20
CA SER A 87 20.01 0.79 -2.39
C SER A 87 19.14 -0.24 -3.12
N GLY A 88 19.74 -0.99 -4.07
CA GLY A 88 19.03 -2.01 -4.82
C GLY A 88 18.41 -3.09 -3.94
N GLU A 89 19.09 -3.49 -2.87
CA GLU A 89 18.58 -4.51 -1.94
C GLU A 89 17.34 -4.02 -1.18
N GLU A 90 17.38 -2.81 -0.62
CA GLU A 90 16.22 -2.21 0.05
C GLU A 90 15.04 -2.08 -0.90
N PHE A 91 15.31 -1.67 -2.15
CA PHE A 91 14.27 -1.59 -3.16
C PHE A 91 13.66 -2.96 -3.50
N LEU A 92 14.46 -4.03 -3.57
CA LEU A 92 13.94 -5.39 -3.72
C LEU A 92 13.09 -5.83 -2.54
N ARG A 93 13.40 -5.38 -1.32
CA ARG A 93 12.53 -5.63 -0.15
C ARG A 93 11.17 -4.93 -0.30
N THR A 94 11.15 -3.70 -0.80
CA THR A 94 9.89 -3.00 -1.13
C THR A 94 9.08 -3.77 -2.19
N VAL A 95 9.74 -4.26 -3.24
CA VAL A 95 9.10 -5.10 -4.26
C VAL A 95 8.58 -6.42 -3.67
N ALA A 96 9.34 -7.06 -2.79
CA ALA A 96 8.93 -8.30 -2.12
C ALA A 96 7.67 -8.10 -1.28
N ALA A 97 7.64 -7.04 -0.46
CA ALA A 97 6.47 -6.70 0.34
C ALA A 97 5.24 -6.44 -0.53
N ALA A 98 5.41 -5.66 -1.61
CA ALA A 98 4.32 -5.41 -2.56
C ALA A 98 3.82 -6.70 -3.25
N LEU A 99 4.73 -7.64 -3.58
CA LEU A 99 4.37 -8.94 -4.16
C LEU A 99 3.60 -9.81 -3.17
N GLU A 100 4.03 -9.84 -1.91
CA GLU A 100 3.35 -10.56 -0.84
C GLU A 100 1.91 -10.03 -0.70
N HIS A 101 1.74 -8.71 -0.58
CA HIS A 101 0.42 -8.09 -0.52
C HIS A 101 -0.46 -8.40 -1.74
N ALA A 102 0.10 -8.33 -2.96
CA ALA A 102 -0.64 -8.57 -4.19
C ALA A 102 -1.04 -10.04 -4.41
N THR A 103 -0.33 -10.98 -3.78
CA THR A 103 -0.51 -12.43 -3.96
C THR A 103 -1.21 -13.12 -2.79
N LEU A 104 -1.23 -12.51 -1.60
CA LEU A 104 -1.78 -13.09 -0.37
C LEU A 104 -3.21 -13.63 -0.51
N LEU A 105 -4.07 -12.90 -1.23
CA LEU A 105 -5.49 -13.26 -1.39
C LEU A 105 -5.78 -14.11 -2.63
N ARG A 106 -4.74 -14.54 -3.36
CA ARG A 106 -4.90 -15.34 -4.58
C ARG A 106 -5.02 -16.82 -4.19
N GLN A 107 -5.89 -17.54 -4.89
CA GLN A 107 -6.05 -19.00 -4.71
C GLN A 107 -4.93 -19.81 -5.40
N GLN A 108 -4.11 -19.17 -6.24
CA GLN A 108 -3.02 -19.83 -6.97
C GLN A 108 -1.69 -19.60 -6.24
N PRO A 109 -0.80 -20.60 -6.17
CA PRO A 109 0.53 -20.43 -5.60
C PRO A 109 1.41 -19.56 -6.52
N TYR A 110 2.23 -18.70 -5.92
CA TYR A 110 3.20 -17.85 -6.60
C TYR A 110 4.61 -18.12 -6.09
N LEU A 111 5.59 -18.08 -6.99
CA LEU A 111 7.02 -18.12 -6.68
C LEU A 111 7.74 -17.03 -7.48
N PHE A 112 8.34 -16.07 -6.79
CA PHE A 112 9.10 -15.01 -7.42
C PHE A 112 10.57 -15.04 -7.01
N ILE A 113 11.44 -14.88 -8.00
CA ILE A 113 12.87 -14.69 -7.79
C ILE A 113 13.17 -13.20 -7.96
N LEU A 114 13.77 -12.61 -6.92
CA LEU A 114 14.20 -11.22 -6.92
C LEU A 114 15.73 -11.17 -7.02
N ALA A 115 16.27 -10.45 -8.00
CA ALA A 115 17.70 -10.44 -8.25
C ALA A 115 18.24 -9.04 -8.54
N LEU A 116 19.43 -8.75 -7.99
CA LEU A 116 20.24 -7.61 -8.37
C LEU A 116 21.21 -8.03 -9.48
N PRO A 117 21.31 -7.27 -10.57
CA PRO A 117 22.29 -7.55 -11.61
C PRO A 117 23.68 -7.28 -11.07
N ASN A 118 24.58 -8.24 -11.28
CA ASN A 118 25.98 -8.07 -10.92
C ASN A 118 26.64 -7.11 -11.92
N PRO A 119 27.15 -5.93 -11.49
CA PRO A 119 27.74 -4.95 -12.39
C PRO A 119 29.00 -5.46 -13.11
N ARG A 120 29.61 -6.56 -12.64
CA ARG A 120 30.83 -7.14 -13.23
C ARG A 120 30.60 -7.93 -14.53
N HIS A 121 29.35 -8.14 -14.95
CA HIS A 121 28.99 -8.91 -16.14
C HIS A 121 28.34 -8.10 -17.27
N GLN A 122 28.32 -6.77 -17.21
CA GLN A 122 27.92 -5.93 -18.35
C GLN A 122 29.04 -5.88 -19.41
N SER A 123 29.32 -7.03 -20.03
CA SER A 123 30.00 -7.06 -21.32
C SER A 123 28.99 -6.66 -22.39
N VAL A 124 29.34 -5.60 -23.12
CA VAL A 124 28.52 -4.88 -24.07
C VAL A 124 28.09 -5.81 -25.21
N ALA A 125 26.89 -6.38 -25.15
CA ALA A 125 26.24 -7.00 -26.31
C ALA A 125 25.67 -5.89 -27.22
N HIS A 126 26.58 -5.13 -27.85
CA HIS A 126 26.25 -4.26 -28.97
C HIS A 126 26.06 -5.15 -30.22
N MET A 127 24.90 -5.79 -30.36
CA MET A 127 24.51 -6.41 -31.62
C MET A 127 23.69 -5.39 -32.41
N ARG A 128 24.38 -4.59 -33.23
CA ARG A 128 23.75 -3.87 -34.34
C ARG A 128 23.38 -4.89 -35.41
N ILE A 129 22.10 -4.99 -35.72
CA ILE A 129 21.62 -5.62 -36.94
C ILE A 129 21.71 -4.56 -38.04
N LEU A 130 22.27 -4.98 -39.18
CA LEU A 130 22.47 -4.22 -40.42
C LEU A 130 21.17 -3.59 -40.94
#